data_AF-A0A9P7KLQ6-F1
#
_entry.id   AF-A0A9P7KLQ6-F1
#
_cell.length_a   1.000
_cell.length_b   1.000
_cell.length_c   1.000
_cell.angle_alpha   90.00
_cell.angle_beta   90.00
_cell.angle_gamma   90.00
#
_symmetry.space_group_name_H-M   'P 1'
#
loop_
_entity.id
_entity.type
_entity.pdbx_description
1 polymer ?
#
loop_
_entity_poly.entity_id
_entity_poly.type
_entity_poly.pdbx_seq_one_letter_code
_entity_poly.pdbx_strand_id
1 'polypeptide(L)'
;MPSLNAVNIPRAMTNFRPERFNDFHTATVKFFADREPHSLTKLKKLKCPVKLIQCGGDIAYPVHFAEELLQRLLDAGAEADLEVVEDAPHYGTVTHPHEINPLVHDYIMSHTSHPVPPPLDEVISPFEAELLATGWTPNGSEDEDSDDEFEICYKFETSL
;
A
#
# COMPACT_ATOMS: atom_id res chain seq x y z
N MET A 1 7.34 13.10 -22.53
CA MET A 1 7.27 11.69 -22.08
C MET A 1 6.18 10.96 -22.86
N PRO A 2 6.24 9.63 -23.07
CA PRO A 2 5.09 8.90 -23.59
C PRO A 2 3.93 9.02 -22.60
N SER A 3 2.70 9.18 -23.10
CA SER A 3 1.51 9.28 -22.24
C SER A 3 1.37 8.02 -21.38
N LEU A 4 0.75 8.18 -20.19
CA LEU A 4 0.47 7.07 -19.28
C LEU A 4 -0.22 5.90 -20.01
N ASN A 5 -1.11 6.22 -20.95
CA ASN A 5 -1.81 5.25 -21.79
C ASN A 5 -0.87 4.50 -22.75
N ALA A 6 0.08 5.18 -23.38
CA ALA A 6 1.02 4.57 -24.32
C ALA A 6 1.93 3.52 -23.63
N VAL A 7 2.17 3.68 -22.32
CA VAL A 7 2.96 2.72 -21.52
C VAL A 7 2.07 1.64 -20.90
N ASN A 8 0.94 2.02 -20.30
CA ASN A 8 0.13 1.10 -19.50
C ASN A 8 -0.77 0.21 -20.33
N ILE A 9 -1.32 0.67 -21.45
CA ILE A 9 -2.22 -0.16 -22.27
C ILE A 9 -1.49 -1.40 -22.81
N PRO A 10 -0.29 -1.30 -23.44
CA PRO A 10 0.42 -2.49 -23.91
C PRO A 10 0.80 -3.46 -22.77
N ARG A 11 1.15 -2.94 -21.60
CA ARG A 11 1.46 -3.75 -20.40
C ARG A 11 0.22 -4.45 -19.87
N ALA A 12 -0.90 -3.75 -19.76
CA ALA A 12 -2.20 -4.30 -19.36
C ALA A 12 -2.64 -5.40 -20.35
N MET A 13 -2.55 -5.14 -21.65
CA MET A 13 -2.86 -6.12 -22.70
C MET A 13 -1.91 -7.32 -22.74
N THR A 14 -0.76 -7.24 -22.08
CA THR A 14 0.17 -8.37 -21.92
C THR A 14 -0.11 -9.15 -20.63
N ASN A 15 -0.40 -8.43 -19.54
CA ASN A 15 -0.57 -9.01 -18.22
C ASN A 15 -1.98 -9.57 -17.97
N PHE A 16 -3.00 -9.01 -18.63
CA PHE A 16 -4.41 -9.32 -18.41
C PHE A 16 -5.07 -9.97 -19.63
N ARG A 17 -4.34 -10.82 -20.35
CA ARG A 17 -4.92 -11.60 -21.46
C ARG A 17 -5.87 -12.68 -20.96
N PRO A 18 -6.81 -13.17 -21.79
CA PRO A 18 -7.74 -14.24 -21.40
C PRO A 18 -7.06 -15.46 -20.77
N GLU A 19 -5.88 -15.85 -21.26
CA GLU A 19 -5.12 -16.99 -20.73
C GLU A 19 -4.62 -16.76 -19.29
N ARG A 20 -4.55 -15.50 -18.86
CA ARG A 20 -4.11 -15.05 -17.53
C ARG A 20 -5.23 -14.48 -16.68
N PHE A 21 -6.49 -14.62 -17.10
CA PHE A 21 -7.63 -14.12 -16.31
C PHE A 21 -7.69 -14.71 -14.92
N ASN A 22 -7.27 -15.97 -14.73
CA ASN A 22 -7.18 -16.55 -13.39
C ASN A 22 -6.14 -15.84 -12.52
N ASP A 23 -4.96 -15.50 -13.07
CA ASP A 23 -3.93 -14.74 -12.35
C ASP A 23 -4.44 -13.34 -12.02
N PHE A 24 -5.03 -12.67 -13.01
CA PHE A 24 -5.61 -11.33 -12.84
C PHE A 24 -6.69 -11.33 -11.77
N HIS A 25 -7.68 -12.21 -11.89
CA HIS A 25 -8.76 -12.37 -10.91
C HIS A 25 -8.21 -12.74 -9.53
N THR A 26 -7.14 -13.53 -9.46
CA THR A 26 -6.48 -13.83 -8.18
C THR A 26 -5.86 -12.58 -7.56
N ALA A 27 -5.12 -11.79 -8.34
CA ALA A 27 -4.44 -10.58 -7.88
C ALA A 27 -5.38 -9.41 -7.57
N THR A 28 -6.53 -9.30 -8.26
CA THR A 28 -7.44 -8.16 -8.12
C THR A 28 -8.70 -8.45 -7.32
N VAL A 29 -9.17 -9.70 -7.28
CA VAL A 29 -10.41 -10.07 -6.58
C VAL A 29 -10.11 -11.01 -5.42
N LYS A 30 -9.59 -12.22 -5.70
CA LYS A 30 -9.43 -13.25 -4.67
C LYS A 30 -8.50 -12.83 -3.55
N PHE A 31 -7.46 -12.08 -3.85
CA PHE A 31 -6.53 -11.56 -2.83
C PHE A 31 -7.26 -10.77 -1.73
N PHE A 32 -8.32 -10.04 -2.08
CA PHE A 32 -9.13 -9.26 -1.14
C PHE A 32 -10.33 -10.07 -0.63
N ALA A 33 -11.04 -10.75 -1.52
CA ALA A 33 -12.31 -11.43 -1.22
C ALA A 33 -12.14 -12.77 -0.49
N ASP A 34 -11.08 -13.53 -0.79
CA ASP A 34 -10.81 -14.85 -0.22
C ASP A 34 -9.80 -14.78 0.94
N ARG A 35 -9.56 -13.57 1.49
CA ARG A 35 -8.64 -13.39 2.62
C ARG A 35 -9.21 -14.02 3.88
N GLU A 36 -8.52 -15.04 4.39
CA GLU A 36 -8.81 -15.59 5.72
C GLU A 36 -8.03 -14.86 6.83
N PRO A 37 -8.66 -14.58 7.98
CA PRO A 37 -7.94 -14.10 9.15
C PRO A 37 -6.83 -15.07 9.58
N HIS A 38 -5.70 -14.53 10.05
CA HIS A 38 -4.63 -15.37 10.60
C HIS A 38 -5.14 -16.22 11.77
N SER A 39 -4.85 -17.53 11.74
CA SER A 39 -5.26 -18.42 12.82
C SER A 39 -4.55 -18.08 14.13
N LEU A 40 -5.22 -18.30 15.27
CA LEU A 40 -4.64 -18.06 16.60
C LEU A 40 -3.31 -18.80 16.79
N THR A 41 -3.19 -20.02 16.25
CA THR A 41 -1.93 -20.79 16.29
C THR A 41 -0.78 -20.08 15.57
N LYS A 42 -1.05 -19.33 14.49
CA LYS A 42 -0.04 -18.49 13.83
C LYS A 42 0.27 -17.26 14.67
N LEU A 43 -0.74 -16.57 15.19
CA LEU A 43 -0.56 -15.36 15.99
C LEU A 43 0.22 -15.62 17.28
N LYS A 44 0.01 -16.76 17.95
CA LYS A 44 0.77 -17.18 19.15
C LYS A 44 2.29 -17.31 18.94
N LYS A 45 2.74 -17.37 17.68
CA LYS A 45 4.17 -17.41 17.34
C LYS A 45 4.84 -16.05 17.45
N LEU A 46 4.08 -14.95 17.46
CA LEU A 46 4.63 -13.62 17.69
C LEU A 46 5.27 -13.57 19.09
N LYS A 47 6.49 -13.05 19.15
CA LYS A 47 7.30 -12.90 20.38
C LYS A 47 7.77 -11.46 20.59
N CYS A 48 7.33 -10.55 19.74
CA CYS A 48 7.60 -9.13 19.82
C CYS A 48 6.28 -8.38 20.10
N PRO A 49 6.36 -7.18 20.70
CA PRO A 49 5.24 -6.26 20.73
C PRO A 49 4.74 -5.91 19.31
N VAL A 50 3.46 -5.55 19.18
CA VAL A 50 2.82 -5.18 17.91
C VAL A 50 2.04 -3.87 18.04
N LYS A 51 2.45 -2.82 17.32
CA LYS A 51 1.65 -1.59 17.13
C LYS A 51 0.85 -1.69 15.84
N LEU A 52 -0.46 -1.55 15.94
CA LEU A 52 -1.32 -1.34 14.78
C LEU A 52 -1.55 0.17 14.63
N ILE A 53 -1.38 0.69 13.41
CA ILE A 53 -1.69 2.08 13.06
C ILE A 53 -2.69 2.02 11.91
N GLN A 54 -3.90 2.52 12.14
CA GLN A 54 -4.99 2.50 11.16
C GLN A 54 -5.34 3.93 10.74
N CYS A 55 -5.57 4.11 9.45
CA CYS A 55 -6.07 5.36 8.91
C CYS A 55 -7.60 5.38 9.03
N GLY A 56 -8.17 6.38 9.72
CA GLY A 56 -9.58 6.44 10.10
C GLY A 56 -10.52 6.73 8.93
N GLY A 57 -10.04 7.47 7.93
CA GLY A 57 -10.73 7.74 6.65
C GLY A 57 -10.50 6.66 5.59
N ASP A 58 -9.95 5.49 5.94
CA ASP A 58 -9.72 4.40 5.00
C ASP A 58 -11.05 3.71 4.63
N ILE A 59 -11.48 3.91 3.39
CA ILE A 59 -12.69 3.30 2.81
C ILE A 59 -12.46 1.81 2.48
N ALA A 60 -11.24 1.43 2.08
CA ALA A 60 -10.92 0.08 1.67
C ALA A 60 -10.76 -0.86 2.87
N TYR A 61 -10.21 -0.35 3.98
CA TYR A 61 -10.02 -1.09 5.22
C TYR A 61 -10.51 -0.28 6.42
N PRO A 62 -11.81 -0.35 6.74
CA PRO A 62 -12.37 0.41 7.84
C PRO A 62 -11.82 -0.03 9.22
N VAL A 63 -11.87 0.88 10.19
CA VAL A 63 -11.26 0.75 11.53
C VAL A 63 -11.62 -0.56 12.25
N HIS A 64 -12.85 -1.04 12.13
CA HIS A 64 -13.29 -2.26 12.81
C HIS A 64 -12.48 -3.52 12.43
N PHE A 65 -11.86 -3.57 11.25
CA PHE A 65 -10.96 -4.67 10.89
C PHE A 65 -9.66 -4.65 11.70
N ALA A 66 -9.13 -3.45 12.00
CA ALA A 66 -7.97 -3.29 12.85
C ALA A 66 -8.31 -3.63 14.31
N GLU A 67 -9.50 -3.26 14.79
CA GLU A 67 -10.02 -3.63 16.10
C GLU A 67 -10.18 -5.15 16.26
N GLU A 68 -10.73 -5.83 15.25
CA GLU A 68 -10.83 -7.30 15.26
C GLU A 68 -9.43 -7.94 15.30
N LEU A 69 -8.48 -7.43 14.50
CA LEU A 69 -7.10 -7.92 14.51
C LEU A 69 -6.44 -7.71 15.87
N LEU A 70 -6.63 -6.54 16.50
CA LEU A 70 -6.13 -6.25 17.85
C LEU A 70 -6.66 -7.29 18.84
N GLN A 71 -7.98 -7.54 18.86
CA GLN A 71 -8.56 -8.51 19.78
C GLN A 71 -7.95 -9.90 19.58
N ARG A 72 -7.75 -10.33 18.32
CA ARG A 72 -7.14 -11.63 18.02
C ARG A 72 -5.67 -11.72 18.44
N LEU A 73 -4.92 -10.62 18.36
CA LEU A 73 -3.54 -10.56 18.86
C LEU A 73 -3.51 -10.69 20.39
N LEU A 74 -4.39 -9.97 21.08
CA LEU A 74 -4.54 -10.04 22.54
C LEU A 74 -4.97 -11.44 23.00
N ASP A 75 -5.95 -12.07 22.33
CA ASP A 75 -6.40 -13.44 22.60
C ASP A 75 -5.29 -14.47 22.35
N ALA A 76 -4.35 -14.18 21.45
CA ALA A 76 -3.15 -14.97 21.21
C ALA A 76 -2.04 -14.73 22.25
N GLY A 77 -2.23 -13.79 23.18
CA GLY A 77 -1.27 -13.42 24.22
C GLY A 77 -0.14 -12.54 23.72
N ALA A 78 -0.31 -11.87 22.57
CA ALA A 78 0.63 -10.85 22.12
C ALA A 78 0.44 -9.54 22.89
N GLU A 79 1.52 -8.81 23.12
CA GLU A 79 1.47 -7.41 23.55
C GLU A 79 1.16 -6.57 22.32
N ALA A 80 -0.03 -5.98 22.26
CA ALA A 80 -0.47 -5.22 21.10
C ALA A 80 -1.37 -4.04 21.46
N ASP A 81 -1.30 -2.99 20.67
CA ASP A 81 -2.13 -1.79 20.78
C ASP A 81 -2.49 -1.22 19.39
N LEU A 82 -3.50 -0.36 19.35
CA LEU A 82 -4.04 0.24 18.12
C LEU A 82 -4.07 1.76 18.26
N GLU A 83 -3.46 2.45 17.31
CA GLU A 83 -3.64 3.88 17.06
C GLU A 83 -4.51 4.09 15.83
N VAL A 84 -5.44 5.04 15.91
CA VAL A 84 -6.24 5.47 14.76
C VAL A 84 -5.88 6.91 14.44
N VAL A 85 -5.40 7.15 13.23
CA VAL A 85 -5.17 8.50 12.69
C VAL A 85 -6.48 8.98 12.06
N GLU A 86 -7.17 9.89 12.74
CA GLU A 86 -8.45 10.43 12.29
C GLU A 86 -8.35 11.00 10.87
N ASP A 87 -9.39 10.79 10.06
CA ASP A 87 -9.56 11.29 8.68
C ASP A 87 -8.48 10.90 7.64
N ALA A 88 -7.40 10.23 8.04
CA ALA A 88 -6.37 9.79 7.11
C ALA A 88 -6.94 8.74 6.12
N PRO A 89 -6.64 8.84 4.80
CA PRO A 89 -7.08 7.86 3.81
C PRO A 89 -6.22 6.60 3.86
N HIS A 90 -6.55 5.59 3.04
CA HIS A 90 -5.74 4.36 2.91
C HIS A 90 -4.24 4.63 2.72
N TYR A 91 -3.90 5.67 1.95
CA TYR A 91 -2.52 6.13 1.71
C TYR A 91 -2.09 7.20 2.73
N GLY A 92 -2.51 7.08 3.98
CA GLY A 92 -2.13 7.97 5.09
C GLY A 92 -0.61 8.05 5.26
N THR A 93 0.13 6.97 5.00
CA THR A 93 1.60 6.98 5.08
C THR A 93 2.27 7.98 4.14
N VAL A 94 1.59 8.37 3.06
CA VAL A 94 2.07 9.37 2.09
C VAL A 94 1.45 10.74 2.36
N THR A 95 0.17 10.78 2.74
CA THR A 95 -0.61 12.02 2.86
C THR A 95 -0.61 12.64 4.26
N HIS A 96 -0.40 11.81 5.29
CA HIS A 96 -0.37 12.16 6.72
C HIS A 96 0.95 11.69 7.39
N PRO A 97 2.12 12.02 6.80
CA PRO A 97 3.40 11.55 7.33
C PRO A 97 3.74 12.21 8.68
N HIS A 98 3.22 13.41 8.95
CA HIS A 98 3.48 14.13 10.20
C HIS A 98 2.78 13.50 11.41
N GLU A 99 1.68 12.80 11.16
CA GLU A 99 0.91 12.07 12.14
C GLU A 99 1.48 10.65 12.30
N ILE A 100 1.75 9.97 11.18
CA ILE A 100 2.15 8.55 11.21
C ILE A 100 3.62 8.36 11.59
N ASN A 101 4.55 9.17 11.06
CA ASN A 101 5.97 8.93 11.29
C ASN A 101 6.37 9.02 12.77
N PRO A 102 5.86 9.98 13.57
CA PRO A 102 6.14 10.00 15.01
C PRO A 102 5.63 8.74 15.73
N LEU A 103 4.44 8.24 15.37
CA LEU A 103 3.89 7.00 15.98
C LEU A 103 4.80 5.80 15.74
N VAL A 104 5.30 5.65 14.50
CA VAL A 104 6.24 4.58 14.15
C VAL A 104 7.60 4.79 14.85
N HIS A 105 8.12 6.01 14.80
CA HIS A 105 9.40 6.37 15.43
C HIS A 105 9.37 6.08 16.93
N ASP A 106 8.41 6.64 17.66
CA ASP A 106 8.32 6.53 19.11
C ASP A 106 8.12 5.07 19.55
N TYR A 107 7.33 4.32 18.78
CA TYR A 107 7.17 2.89 19.00
C TYR A 107 8.48 2.11 18.82
N ILE A 108 9.24 2.37 17.75
CA ILE A 108 10.54 1.72 17.53
C ILE A 108 11.52 2.11 18.64
N MET A 109 11.60 3.41 18.96
CA MET A 109 12.55 3.93 19.95
C MET A 109 12.26 3.38 21.36
N SER A 110 10.99 3.26 21.76
CA SER A 110 10.61 2.68 23.05
C SER A 110 10.97 1.19 23.19
N HIS A 111 11.13 0.47 22.06
CA HIS A 111 11.48 -0.95 22.03
C HIS A 111 12.92 -1.23 21.62
N THR A 112 13.71 -0.18 21.35
CA THR A 112 15.10 -0.31 20.92
C THR A 112 16.04 -0.05 22.09
N SER A 113 16.76 -1.09 22.51
CA SER A 113 17.72 -1.02 23.61
C SER A 113 19.14 -0.65 23.19
N HIS A 114 19.43 -0.73 21.89
CA HIS A 114 20.76 -0.46 21.34
C HIS A 114 20.81 0.94 20.72
N PRO A 115 22.00 1.56 20.61
CA PRO A 115 22.13 2.82 19.90
C PRO A 115 21.62 2.69 18.46
N VAL A 116 20.68 3.55 18.07
CA VAL A 116 20.19 3.64 16.69
C VAL A 116 21.26 4.35 15.86
N PRO A 117 21.69 3.79 14.72
CA PRO A 117 22.67 4.44 13.86
C PRO A 117 22.14 5.80 13.36
N PRO A 118 23.02 6.78 13.12
CA PRO A 118 22.60 8.03 12.51
C PRO A 118 21.97 7.77 11.13
N PRO A 119 21.05 8.64 10.68
CA PRO A 119 20.54 8.58 9.33
C PRO A 119 21.69 8.66 8.31
N LEU A 120 21.53 7.99 7.18
CA LEU A 120 22.47 8.12 6.07
C LEU A 120 22.36 9.53 5.50
N ASP A 121 23.51 10.12 5.15
CA ASP A 121 23.55 11.45 4.52
C ASP A 121 22.83 11.45 3.14
N GLU A 122 22.87 10.31 2.45
CA GLU A 122 22.22 10.10 1.16
C GLU A 122 21.52 8.73 1.12
N VAL A 123 20.31 8.70 0.58
CA VAL A 123 19.54 7.48 0.33
C VAL A 123 19.35 7.35 -1.17
N ILE A 124 19.99 6.35 -1.76
CA ILE A 124 19.88 6.03 -3.18
C ILE A 124 18.86 4.90 -3.35
N SER A 125 17.90 5.08 -4.26
CA SER A 125 16.98 4.01 -4.62
C SER A 125 17.76 2.86 -5.27
N PRO A 126 17.53 1.60 -4.88
CA PRO A 126 18.14 0.46 -5.57
C PRO A 126 17.68 0.35 -7.03
N PHE A 127 16.66 1.11 -7.43
CA PHE A 127 16.12 1.18 -8.78
C PHE A 127 16.48 2.48 -9.51
N GLU A 128 17.40 3.30 -8.96
CA GLU A 128 17.71 4.62 -9.53
C GLU A 128 18.17 4.50 -11.00
N ALA A 129 19.00 3.52 -11.33
CA ALA A 129 19.47 3.30 -12.70
C ALA A 129 18.32 2.99 -13.67
N GLU A 130 17.38 2.13 -13.27
CA GLU A 130 16.19 1.80 -14.06
C GLU A 130 15.25 2.99 -14.19
N LEU A 131 15.04 3.75 -13.12
CA LEU A 131 14.22 4.96 -13.12
C LEU A 131 14.78 6.00 -14.09
N LEU A 132 16.07 6.30 -14.01
CA LEU A 132 16.77 7.19 -14.95
C LEU A 132 16.65 6.69 -16.40
N ALA A 133 16.84 5.38 -16.62
CA ALA A 133 16.70 4.78 -17.96
C ALA A 133 15.28 4.90 -18.54
N THR A 134 14.27 5.01 -17.67
CA THR A 134 12.86 5.21 -18.08
C THR A 134 12.44 6.69 -18.15
N GLY A 135 13.36 7.62 -17.89
CA GLY A 135 13.13 9.05 -18.02
C GLY A 135 12.69 9.76 -16.74
N TRP A 136 12.75 9.09 -15.59
CA TRP A 136 12.64 9.78 -14.30
C TRP A 136 13.83 10.74 -14.14
N THR A 137 13.58 11.93 -13.61
CA THR A 137 14.64 12.89 -13.28
C THR A 137 14.58 13.23 -11.79
N PRO A 138 15.71 13.21 -11.06
CA PRO A 138 15.73 13.44 -9.60
C PRO A 138 15.11 14.78 -9.15
N ASN A 139 15.07 15.76 -10.05
CA ASN A 139 14.55 17.12 -9.81
C ASN A 139 13.40 17.48 -10.77
N GLY A 140 12.63 16.49 -11.26
CA GLY A 140 11.55 16.72 -12.21
C GLY A 140 10.59 17.81 -11.71
N SER A 141 10.46 18.88 -12.49
CA SER A 141 9.54 19.98 -12.26
C SER A 141 8.13 19.45 -11.99
N GLU A 142 7.43 20.06 -11.04
CA GLU A 142 6.00 19.88 -10.80
C GLU A 142 5.26 19.81 -12.15
N ASP A 143 4.87 18.60 -12.56
CA ASP A 143 4.15 18.40 -13.81
C ASP A 143 2.74 18.98 -13.63
N GLU A 144 2.41 19.98 -14.46
CA GLU A 144 1.06 20.51 -14.59
C GLU A 144 0.14 19.38 -15.11
N ASP A 145 -0.63 18.76 -14.22
CA ASP A 145 -1.68 17.81 -14.57
C ASP A 145 -2.78 18.52 -15.38
N SER A 146 -2.71 18.43 -16.71
CA SER A 146 -3.78 18.85 -17.60
C SER A 146 -4.85 17.76 -17.64
N ASP A 147 -5.92 17.95 -16.86
CA ASP A 147 -7.16 17.16 -16.85
C ASP A 147 -7.91 17.26 -18.20
N ASP A 148 -7.40 16.60 -19.25
CA ASP A 148 -8.19 16.40 -20.47
C ASP A 148 -9.12 15.19 -20.29
N GLU A 149 -10.39 15.50 -20.02
CA GLU A 149 -11.54 14.60 -19.98
C GLU A 149 -11.68 13.81 -21.30
N PHE A 150 -11.48 12.49 -21.30
CA PHE A 150 -11.71 11.64 -22.48
C PHE A 150 -12.98 10.78 -22.31
N GLU A 151 -13.96 11.09 -23.15
CA GLU A 151 -15.22 10.35 -23.32
C GLU A 151 -14.95 9.01 -24.03
N ILE A 152 -15.17 7.87 -23.34
CA ILE A 152 -15.02 6.53 -23.92
C ILE A 152 -16.30 6.16 -24.68
N CYS A 153 -16.25 6.18 -26.01
CA CYS A 153 -17.35 5.75 -26.86
C CYS A 153 -17.21 4.26 -27.23
N TYR A 154 -18.02 3.39 -26.62
CA TYR A 154 -18.11 1.97 -27.01
C TYR A 154 -18.90 1.82 -28.32
N LYS A 155 -18.26 1.28 -29.36
CA LYS A 155 -18.97 0.71 -30.51
C LYS A 155 -19.28 -0.75 -30.22
N PHE A 156 -20.54 -1.06 -29.98
CA PHE A 156 -21.04 -2.44 -30.00
C PHE A 156 -21.32 -2.82 -31.45
N GLU A 157 -20.52 -3.72 -32.01
CA GLU A 157 -20.90 -4.45 -33.23
C GLU A 157 -21.69 -5.68 -32.80
N THR A 158 -23.02 -5.61 -32.92
CA THR A 158 -23.88 -6.79 -32.89
C THR A 158 -23.94 -7.38 -34.29
N SER A 159 -23.25 -8.49 -34.50
CA SER A 159 -23.50 -9.39 -35.63
C SER A 159 -24.75 -10.24 -35.34
N LEU A 160 -25.73 -10.11 -36.23
CA LEU A 160 -26.89 -11.02 -36.37
C LEU A 160 -26.46 -12.35 -36.99
#